data_AF-A0A9D7S3D1-F1
#
_entry.id   AF-A0A9D7S3D1-F1
#
_cell.length_a   1.000
_cell.length_b   1.000
_cell.length_c   1.000
_cell.angle_alpha   90.00
_cell.angle_beta   90.00
_cell.angle_gamma   90.00
#
_symmetry.space_group_name_H-M   'P 1'
#
loop_
_entity.id
_entity.type
_entity.pdbx_description
1 polymer ?
#
loop_
_entity_poly.entity_id
_entity_poly.type
_entity_poly.pdbx_seq_one_letter_code
_entity_poly.pdbx_strand_id
1 'polypeptide(L)'
;MILTDIKTELGNRILSLLLQRGWVVEYEYPDTTIDKGIDYDAYTLARDGERLEFEWDNWDEWQIRGSQATLQAIGEEFGIPPGRNPTAT
;
A
#
# COMPACT_ATOMS: atom_id res chain seq x y z
N MET A 1 -5.83 7.45 6.80
CA MET A 1 -4.92 6.73 7.72
C MET A 1 -3.75 6.20 6.92
N ILE A 2 -2.67 5.78 7.56
CA ILE A 2 -1.53 5.13 6.91
C ILE A 2 -1.11 3.89 7.69
N LEU A 3 -0.75 2.84 6.96
CA LEU A 3 0.04 1.71 7.46
C LEU A 3 1.44 1.83 6.89
N THR A 4 2.46 1.73 7.74
CA THR A 4 3.89 1.87 7.39
C THR A 4 4.66 0.63 7.81
N ASP A 5 5.96 0.58 7.49
CA ASP A 5 6.88 -0.50 7.89
C ASP A 5 6.43 -1.88 7.36
N ILE A 6 5.74 -1.90 6.21
CA ILE A 6 5.21 -3.12 5.62
C ILE A 6 6.31 -3.74 4.75
N LYS A 7 6.81 -4.90 5.19
CA LYS A 7 7.82 -5.66 4.45
C LYS A 7 7.43 -5.89 2.99
N THR A 8 8.38 -5.75 2.07
CA THR A 8 8.18 -5.89 0.62
C THR A 8 7.35 -7.13 0.27
N GLU A 9 7.70 -8.28 0.81
CA GLU A 9 6.98 -9.54 0.59
C GLU A 9 5.53 -9.50 1.09
N LEU A 10 5.30 -8.89 2.26
CA LEU A 10 3.97 -8.74 2.84
C LEU A 10 3.13 -7.75 2.03
N GLY A 11 3.67 -6.60 1.65
CA GLY A 11 2.95 -5.61 0.84
C GLY A 11 2.59 -6.16 -0.54
N ASN A 12 3.49 -6.89 -1.20
CA ASN A 12 3.20 -7.58 -2.46
C ASN A 12 2.08 -8.62 -2.31
N ARG A 13 2.07 -9.35 -1.18
CA ARG A 13 1.01 -10.31 -0.85
C ARG A 13 -0.33 -9.61 -0.62
N ILE A 14 -0.35 -8.49 0.11
CA ILE A 14 -1.56 -7.69 0.36
C ILE A 14 -2.12 -7.17 -0.97
N LEU A 15 -1.28 -6.55 -1.80
CA LEU A 15 -1.64 -6.05 -3.12
C LEU A 15 -2.29 -7.16 -3.97
N SER A 16 -1.62 -8.31 -4.07
CA SER A 16 -2.12 -9.47 -4.82
C SER A 16 -3.48 -9.97 -4.30
N LEU A 17 -3.66 -10.05 -2.99
CA LEU A 17 -4.90 -10.50 -2.37
C LEU A 17 -6.06 -9.52 -2.57
N LEU A 18 -5.80 -8.22 -2.50
CA LEU A 18 -6.82 -7.20 -2.76
C LEU A 18 -7.29 -7.27 -4.22
N LEU A 19 -6.37 -7.43 -5.17
CA LEU A 19 -6.72 -7.64 -6.58
C LEU A 19 -7.59 -8.88 -6.78
N GLN A 20 -7.25 -10.01 -6.14
CA GLN A 20 -8.09 -11.22 -6.16
C GLN A 20 -9.47 -11.01 -5.53
N ARG A 21 -9.61 -10.05 -4.61
CA ARG A 21 -10.86 -9.68 -3.93
C ARG A 21 -11.65 -8.60 -4.67
N GLY A 22 -11.31 -8.33 -5.92
CA GLY A 22 -12.05 -7.42 -6.80
C GLY A 22 -11.69 -5.95 -6.63
N TRP A 23 -10.59 -5.63 -5.95
CA TRP A 23 -9.97 -4.32 -6.15
C TRP A 23 -9.37 -4.26 -7.55
N VAL A 24 -9.50 -3.12 -8.21
CA VAL A 24 -8.95 -2.90 -9.55
C VAL A 24 -7.82 -1.88 -9.49
N VAL A 25 -6.81 -2.06 -10.34
CA VAL A 25 -5.75 -1.07 -10.52
C VAL A 25 -6.32 0.11 -11.29
N GLU A 26 -6.40 1.28 -10.65
CA GLU A 26 -6.74 2.56 -11.29
C GLU A 26 -5.48 3.25 -11.82
N TYR A 27 -4.36 3.08 -11.11
CA TYR A 27 -3.05 3.58 -11.49
C TYR A 27 -1.95 2.59 -11.08
N GLU A 28 -0.94 2.49 -11.91
CA GLU A 28 0.30 1.79 -11.64
C GLU A 28 1.46 2.68 -12.09
N TYR A 29 2.51 2.76 -11.27
CA TYR A 29 3.73 3.46 -11.64
C TYR A 29 4.30 2.84 -12.92
N PRO A 30 4.58 3.61 -13.99
CA PRO A 30 4.78 3.05 -15.31
C PRO A 30 5.96 2.07 -15.41
N ASP A 31 5.74 0.93 -16.08
CA ASP A 31 6.78 -0.07 -16.39
C ASP A 31 7.96 0.49 -17.20
N THR A 32 7.75 1.60 -17.89
CA THR A 32 8.78 2.27 -18.68
C THR A 32 9.75 3.09 -17.84
N THR A 33 9.48 3.30 -16.55
CA THR A 33 10.34 4.10 -15.69
C THR A 33 11.48 3.25 -15.14
N ILE A 34 12.70 3.77 -15.26
CA ILE A 34 13.95 3.04 -14.99
C ILE A 34 14.06 2.62 -13.51
N ASP A 35 13.42 3.34 -12.61
CA ASP A 35 13.47 3.14 -11.16
C ASP A 35 12.34 2.25 -10.61
N LYS A 36 11.40 1.79 -11.44
CA LYS A 36 10.27 0.95 -11.00
C LYS A 36 10.77 -0.34 -10.34
N GLY A 37 10.36 -0.56 -9.09
CA GLY A 37 10.74 -1.73 -8.30
C GLY A 37 12.23 -1.79 -7.94
N ILE A 38 12.97 -0.70 -8.18
CA ILE A 38 14.39 -0.55 -7.79
C ILE A 38 14.50 0.48 -6.68
N ASP A 39 14.07 1.71 -6.96
CA ASP A 39 14.06 2.81 -5.98
C ASP A 39 12.64 3.26 -5.62
N TYR A 40 11.65 2.98 -6.49
CA TYR A 40 10.26 3.39 -6.26
C TYR A 40 9.25 2.46 -6.95
N ASP A 41 8.07 2.28 -6.36
CA ASP A 41 6.89 1.75 -7.04
C ASP A 41 5.61 2.30 -6.41
N ALA A 42 4.53 2.34 -7.16
CA ALA A 42 3.25 2.82 -6.65
C ALA A 42 2.06 2.21 -7.38
N TYR A 43 0.98 2.00 -6.63
CA TYR A 43 -0.30 1.55 -7.15
C TYR A 43 -1.43 2.35 -6.52
N THR A 44 -2.46 2.68 -7.30
CA THR A 44 -3.76 3.08 -6.76
C THR A 44 -4.76 2.00 -7.08
N LEU A 45 -5.35 1.42 -6.03
CA LEU A 45 -6.43 0.45 -6.15
C LEU A 45 -7.76 1.14 -5.87
N ALA A 46 -8.80 0.76 -6.62
CA ALA A 46 -10.15 1.25 -6.41
C ALA A 46 -11.14 0.08 -6.24
N ARG A 47 -12.14 0.29 -5.38
CA ARG A 47 -13.29 -0.62 -5.23
C ARG A 47 -14.46 0.11 -4.57
N ASP A 48 -15.66 -0.02 -5.13
CA ASP A 48 -16.91 0.48 -4.53
C ASP A 48 -16.86 1.98 -4.10
N GLY A 49 -16.10 2.81 -4.82
CA GLY A 49 -15.91 4.24 -4.50
C GLY A 49 -14.81 4.53 -3.48
N GLU A 50 -14.16 3.50 -2.93
CA GLU A 50 -12.97 3.63 -2.09
C GLU A 50 -11.69 3.54 -2.92
N ARG A 51 -10.63 4.16 -2.39
CA ARG A 51 -9.27 4.10 -2.95
C ARG A 51 -8.26 3.70 -1.88
N LEU A 52 -7.28 2.92 -2.31
CA LEU A 52 -6.06 2.59 -1.57
C LEU A 52 -4.85 3.01 -2.40
N GLU A 53 -3.94 3.74 -1.80
CA GLU A 53 -2.67 4.13 -2.41
C GLU A 53 -1.56 3.29 -1.78
N PHE A 54 -0.85 2.56 -2.61
CA PHE A 54 0.35 1.82 -2.28
C PHE A 54 1.54 2.62 -2.79
N GLU A 55 2.53 2.78 -1.93
CA GLU A 55 3.80 3.40 -2.27
C GLU A 55 4.91 2.53 -1.70
N TRP A 56 5.92 2.24 -2.51
CA TRP A 56 7.10 1.51 -2.12
C TRP A 56 8.34 2.32 -2.48
N ASP A 57 9.30 2.34 -1.58
CA ASP A 57 10.66 2.73 -1.90
C ASP A 57 11.65 1.77 -1.22
N ASN A 58 12.93 1.88 -1.59
CA ASN A 58 13.97 0.99 -1.10
C ASN A 58 14.44 1.29 0.35
N TRP A 59 13.92 2.32 1.00
CA TRP A 59 14.26 2.71 2.37
C TRP A 59 13.17 2.29 3.36
N ASP A 60 11.93 2.69 3.07
CA ASP A 60 10.76 2.56 3.94
C ASP A 60 9.85 1.38 3.54
N GLU A 61 10.18 0.67 2.46
CA GLU A 61 9.38 -0.42 1.88
C GLU A 61 7.93 0.02 1.61
N TRP A 62 6.93 -0.86 1.80
CA TRP A 62 5.54 -0.52 1.46
C TRP A 62 4.89 0.36 2.53
N GLN A 63 4.17 1.37 2.04
CA GLN A 63 3.20 2.16 2.77
C GLN A 63 1.84 2.04 2.08
N ILE A 64 0.75 1.97 2.86
CA ILE A 64 -0.61 1.93 2.33
C ILE A 64 -1.43 3.05 2.96
N ARG A 65 -2.02 3.91 2.12
CA ARG A 65 -2.88 5.03 2.50
C ARG A 65 -4.30 4.78 2.04
N GLY A 66 -5.26 5.22 2.84
CA GLY A 66 -6.67 4.97 2.58
C GLY A 66 -7.61 5.39 3.71
N SER A 67 -8.86 4.96 3.57
CA SER A 67 -9.89 5.16 4.60
C SER A 67 -9.47 4.48 5.92
N GLN A 68 -9.90 5.05 7.05
CA GLN A 68 -9.58 4.46 8.36
C GLN A 68 -10.18 3.05 8.51
N ALA A 69 -11.43 2.85 8.08
CA ALA A 69 -12.11 1.55 8.20
C ALA A 69 -11.38 0.47 7.40
N THR A 70 -11.00 0.78 6.16
CA THR A 70 -10.33 -0.16 5.25
C THR A 70 -8.94 -0.50 5.75
N LEU A 71 -8.16 0.49 6.22
CA LEU A 71 -6.82 0.24 6.75
C LEU A 71 -6.82 -0.43 8.13
N GLN A 72 -7.83 -0.20 8.97
CA GLN A 72 -7.98 -0.98 10.21
C GLN A 72 -8.23 -2.46 9.89
N ALA A 73 -9.13 -2.76 8.95
CA ALA A 73 -9.40 -4.14 8.54
C ALA A 73 -8.14 -4.82 7.96
N ILE A 74 -7.38 -4.13 7.11
CA ILE A 74 -6.10 -4.65 6.57
C ILE A 74 -5.08 -4.85 7.71
N GLY A 75 -4.94 -3.86 8.61
CA GLY A 75 -4.02 -3.95 9.73
C GLY A 75 -4.31 -5.14 10.65
N GLU A 76 -5.58 -5.36 11.00
CA GLU A 76 -6.02 -6.49 11.81
C GLU A 76 -5.80 -7.84 11.10
N GLU A 77 -6.15 -7.94 9.81
CA GLU A 77 -6.02 -9.18 9.04
C GLU A 77 -4.56 -9.62 8.91
N PHE A 78 -3.65 -8.67 8.67
CA PHE A 78 -2.24 -8.96 8.39
C PHE A 78 -1.32 -8.73 9.60
N GLY A 79 -1.87 -8.37 10.76
CA GLY A 79 -1.10 -8.11 11.98
C GLY A 79 -0.18 -6.89 11.89
N ILE A 80 -0.57 -5.89 11.10
CA ILE A 80 0.19 -4.64 10.91
C ILE A 80 -0.30 -3.62 11.95
N PRO A 81 0.56 -3.11 12.83
CA PRO A 81 0.16 -2.08 13.79
C PRO A 81 -0.20 -0.79 13.06
N PRO A 82 -1.09 0.04 13.62
CA PRO A 82 -1.37 1.36 13.06
C PRO A 82 -0.07 2.17 12.95
N GLY A 83 0.17 2.78 11.79
CA GLY A 83 1.40 3.53 11.53
C GLY A 83 1.60 4.66 12.55
N ARG A 84 2.84 4.89 12.98
CA ARG A 84 3.19 6.08 13.77
C ARG A 84 3.01 7.30 12.88
N ASN A 85 2.17 8.26 13.27
CA ASN A 85 2.19 9.60 12.67
C ASN A 85 3.60 10.20 12.87
N PRO A 86 4.34 10.57 11.82
CA PRO A 86 5.60 11.27 11.97
C PRO A 86 5.33 12.75 12.26
N THR A 87 4.97 13.07 13.51
CA THR A 87 5.15 14.42 14.05
C THR A 87 5.45 14.33 15.54
N ALA A 88 6.74 14.34 15.86
CA ALA A 88 7.30 15.00 17.03
C ALA A 88 8.75 15.33 16.68
N THR A 89 8.93 16.48 16.03
CA THR A 89 10.19 17.23 16.05
C THR A 89 10.35 17.88 17.41
#